data_AF-A0A173U888-F1
#
_entry.id   AF-A0A173U888-F1
#
_cell.length_a   1.000
_cell.length_b   1.000
_cell.length_c   1.000
_cell.angle_alpha   90.00
_cell.angle_beta   90.00
_cell.angle_gamma   90.00
#
_symmetry.space_group_name_H-M   'P 1'
#
loop_
_entity.id
_entity.type
_entity.pdbx_description
1 polymer ?
#
loop_
_entity_poly.entity_id
_entity_poly.type
_entity_poly.pdbx_seq_one_letter_code
_entity_poly.pdbx_strand_id
1 'polypeptide(L)'
;MYFCITLLCVKQHFSTIFLLLSLLLDLLVGCMLFTVFVTNPIIVFSMLRRNPYPLILKCLKESGLTAFFTRSSAANIPMNMALCEKLGLNEDNYSVSIPLGSTINMDGAAITITVMSLAAAHTMGISVDIPTAIILSVLAAVSACGASGVAGGSLLLIPLACSLFGISNDVAMQVVGVGFIIGVVQDSVETCLNSSSDVLLTATAELYQRRKAGEDIVLIPNK
;
A
#
# COMPACT_ATOMS: atom_id res chain seq x y z
N MET A 1 19.32 -4.11 12.31
CA MET A 1 19.89 -2.79 11.99
C MET A 1 21.18 -2.94 11.15
N TYR A 2 21.15 -3.78 10.10
CA TYR A 2 22.26 -4.12 9.17
C TYR A 2 21.65 -4.89 7.96
N PHE A 3 20.83 -4.24 7.13
CA PHE A 3 19.81 -4.99 6.38
C PHE A 3 20.16 -5.31 4.92
N CYS A 4 20.58 -4.34 4.11
CA CYS A 4 20.84 -4.55 2.68
C CYS A 4 22.30 -4.94 2.36
N ILE A 5 23.31 -4.29 2.94
CA ILE A 5 24.75 -4.53 2.75
C ILE A 5 25.12 -5.90 3.29
N THR A 6 24.44 -6.35 4.34
CA THR A 6 24.70 -7.65 4.95
C THR A 6 24.21 -8.83 4.10
N LEU A 7 23.17 -8.61 3.30
CA LEU A 7 22.70 -9.54 2.28
C LEU A 7 23.63 -9.57 1.04
N LEU A 8 24.31 -8.46 0.75
CA LEU A 8 25.14 -8.27 -0.46
C LEU A 8 26.63 -8.54 -0.24
N CYS A 9 27.17 -8.31 0.96
CA CYS A 9 28.54 -8.63 1.35
C CYS A 9 28.62 -10.08 1.85
N VAL A 10 28.96 -10.97 0.92
CA VAL A 10 29.27 -12.38 1.13
C VAL A 10 30.28 -12.59 2.28
N LYS A 11 29.77 -13.02 3.45
CA LYS A 11 30.42 -13.88 4.47
C LYS A 11 29.45 -14.20 5.63
N GLN A 12 28.19 -14.52 5.33
CA GLN A 12 27.22 -14.91 6.35
C GLN A 12 26.57 -16.26 6.05
N HIS A 13 26.22 -16.96 7.12
CA HIS A 13 25.47 -18.20 7.05
C HIS A 13 24.12 -17.94 6.38
N PHE A 14 23.67 -18.89 5.55
CA PHE A 14 22.36 -18.86 4.88
C PHE A 14 21.20 -18.48 5.83
N SER A 15 21.28 -18.94 7.08
CA SER A 15 20.32 -18.62 8.14
C SER A 15 20.19 -17.12 8.44
N THR A 16 21.28 -16.35 8.39
CA THR A 16 21.25 -14.91 8.65
C THR A 16 20.59 -14.14 7.52
N ILE A 17 20.83 -14.55 6.27
CA ILE A 17 20.22 -13.96 5.08
C ILE A 17 18.70 -14.17 5.10
N PHE A 18 18.26 -15.39 5.39
CA PHE A 18 16.84 -15.71 5.51
C PHE A 18 16.17 -14.91 6.62
N LEU A 19 16.81 -14.82 7.80
CA LEU A 19 16.30 -14.03 8.92
C LEU A 19 16.13 -12.56 8.54
N LEU A 20 17.12 -11.97 7.86
CA LEU A 20 17.02 -10.60 7.37
C LEU A 20 15.86 -10.49 6.38
N LEU A 21 15.78 -11.27 5.30
CA LEU A 21 14.66 -11.16 4.37
C LEU A 21 13.28 -11.26 5.04
N SER A 22 13.13 -12.17 6.02
CA SER A 22 11.88 -12.30 6.78
C SER A 22 11.54 -11.05 7.60
N LEU A 23 12.50 -10.45 8.29
CA LEU A 23 12.26 -9.26 9.12
C LEU A 23 11.79 -8.04 8.30
N LEU A 24 12.23 -7.90 7.06
CA LEU A 24 11.87 -6.77 6.19
C LEU A 24 10.51 -7.00 5.59
N LEU A 25 10.23 -8.24 5.18
CA LEU A 25 8.91 -8.63 4.77
C LEU A 25 7.91 -8.41 5.90
N ASP A 26 8.22 -8.84 7.13
CA ASP A 26 7.38 -8.65 8.31
C ASP A 26 7.15 -7.16 8.62
N LEU A 27 8.17 -6.33 8.46
CA LEU A 27 8.05 -4.88 8.63
C LEU A 27 7.13 -4.25 7.56
N LEU A 28 7.32 -4.60 6.29
CA LEU A 28 6.50 -4.11 5.18
C LEU A 28 5.03 -4.52 5.35
N VAL A 29 4.80 -5.81 5.58
CA VAL A 29 3.45 -6.36 5.82
C VAL A 29 2.86 -5.76 7.09
N GLY A 30 3.64 -5.60 8.16
CA GLY A 30 3.22 -4.96 9.40
C GLY A 30 2.75 -3.52 9.20
N CYS A 31 3.48 -2.72 8.44
CA CYS A 31 3.08 -1.36 8.07
C CYS A 31 1.78 -1.34 7.25
N MET A 32 1.64 -2.24 6.27
CA MET A 32 0.42 -2.34 5.45
C MET A 32 -0.79 -2.77 6.30
N LEU A 33 -0.62 -3.76 7.17
CA LEU A 33 -1.66 -4.21 8.11
C LEU A 33 -2.03 -3.11 9.10
N PHE A 34 -1.07 -2.32 9.57
CA PHE A 34 -1.34 -1.14 10.39
C PHE A 34 -2.20 -0.13 9.63
N THR A 35 -1.92 0.12 8.35
CA THR A 35 -2.77 0.98 7.52
C THR A 35 -4.19 0.43 7.42
N VAL A 36 -4.35 -0.88 7.15
CA VAL A 36 -5.67 -1.53 7.03
C VAL A 36 -6.45 -1.49 8.34
N PHE A 37 -5.82 -1.78 9.48
CA PHE A 37 -6.51 -2.03 10.76
C PHE A 37 -6.41 -0.88 11.77
N VAL A 38 -5.68 0.19 11.45
CA VAL A 38 -5.57 1.37 12.32
C VAL A 38 -5.86 2.64 11.53
N THR A 39 -5.08 2.95 10.49
CA THR A 39 -5.21 4.21 9.73
C THR A 39 -6.58 4.31 9.04
N ASN A 40 -6.95 3.29 8.26
CA ASN A 40 -8.22 3.26 7.54
C ASN A 40 -9.44 3.33 8.49
N PRO A 41 -9.52 2.54 9.59
CA PRO A 41 -10.57 2.69 10.59
C PRO A 41 -10.68 4.10 11.16
N ILE A 42 -9.56 4.77 11.47
CA ILE A 42 -9.57 6.13 12.00
C ILE A 42 -10.19 7.09 10.99
N ILE A 43 -9.78 7.01 9.72
CA ILE A 43 -10.33 7.85 8.63
C ILE A 43 -11.84 7.62 8.51
N VAL A 44 -12.25 6.36 8.33
CA VAL A 44 -13.67 6.01 8.13
C VAL A 44 -14.52 6.39 9.35
N PHE A 45 -14.05 6.13 10.56
CA PHE A 45 -14.77 6.49 11.78
C PHE A 45 -14.89 8.01 11.94
N SER A 46 -13.85 8.77 11.62
CA SER A 46 -13.87 10.24 11.70
C SER A 46 -14.93 10.84 10.77
N MET A 47 -15.11 10.27 9.58
CA MET A 47 -16.06 10.74 8.58
C MET A 47 -17.48 10.22 8.82
N LEU A 48 -17.65 8.94 9.13
CA LEU A 48 -18.99 8.31 9.21
C LEU A 48 -19.56 8.26 10.63
N ARG A 49 -18.71 8.34 11.67
CA ARG A 49 -19.09 8.16 13.08
C ARG A 49 -19.85 6.85 13.35
N ARG A 50 -19.52 5.80 12.60
CA ARG A 50 -20.03 4.43 12.74
C ARG A 50 -18.85 3.47 12.81
N ASN A 51 -19.05 2.28 13.37
CA ASN A 51 -18.02 1.25 13.44
C ASN A 51 -17.52 0.92 12.01
N PRO A 52 -16.24 1.17 11.68
CA PRO A 52 -15.73 1.03 10.31
C PRO A 52 -15.38 -0.43 9.94
N TYR A 53 -15.13 -1.29 10.93
CA TYR A 53 -14.60 -2.64 10.72
C TYR A 53 -15.48 -3.53 9.83
N PRO A 54 -16.82 -3.53 9.91
CA PRO A 54 -17.64 -4.32 9.00
C PRO A 54 -17.36 -3.99 7.53
N LEU A 55 -17.31 -2.70 7.19
CA LEU A 55 -17.05 -2.24 5.83
C LEU A 55 -15.64 -2.62 5.38
N ILE A 56 -14.64 -2.39 6.24
CA ILE A 56 -13.23 -2.75 5.96
C ILE A 56 -13.09 -4.25 5.68
N LEU A 57 -13.67 -5.11 6.53
CA LEU A 57 -13.61 -6.56 6.35
C LEU A 57 -14.33 -7.01 5.08
N LYS A 58 -15.43 -6.35 4.70
CA LYS A 58 -16.13 -6.62 3.43
C LYS A 58 -15.26 -6.24 2.22
N CYS A 59 -14.63 -5.07 2.25
CA CYS A 59 -13.68 -4.63 1.22
C CYS A 59 -12.48 -5.57 1.11
N LEU A 60 -11.87 -5.96 2.22
CA LEU A 60 -10.77 -6.93 2.23
C LEU A 60 -11.19 -8.29 1.65
N LYS A 61 -12.37 -8.79 2.01
CA LYS A 61 -12.85 -10.10 1.57
C LYS A 61 -13.19 -10.15 0.08
N GLU A 62 -13.91 -9.15 -0.43
CA GLU A 62 -14.45 -9.20 -1.80
C GLU A 62 -13.51 -8.55 -2.84
N SER A 63 -12.75 -7.53 -2.45
CA SER A 63 -11.76 -6.87 -3.31
C SER A 63 -10.34 -7.32 -2.98
N GLY A 64 -9.92 -7.15 -1.72
CA GLY A 64 -8.54 -7.37 -1.29
C GLY A 64 -8.04 -8.79 -1.56
N LEU A 65 -8.86 -9.82 -1.31
CA LEU A 65 -8.49 -11.22 -1.53
C LEU A 65 -8.23 -11.50 -3.01
N THR A 66 -9.04 -10.95 -3.92
CA THR A 66 -8.82 -11.12 -5.37
C THR A 66 -7.56 -10.39 -5.79
N ALA A 67 -7.39 -9.13 -5.37
CA ALA A 67 -6.22 -8.30 -5.63
C ALA A 67 -4.91 -8.94 -5.12
N PHE A 68 -4.97 -9.61 -3.96
CA PHE A 68 -3.84 -10.34 -3.39
C PHE A 68 -3.31 -11.40 -4.35
N PHE A 69 -4.18 -12.19 -4.96
CA PHE A 69 -3.76 -13.26 -5.88
C PHE A 69 -3.43 -12.75 -7.27
N THR A 70 -4.10 -11.70 -7.75
CA THR A 70 -3.84 -11.14 -9.09
C THR A 70 -2.58 -10.29 -9.12
N ARG A 71 -2.21 -9.66 -7.99
CA ARG A 71 -1.11 -8.67 -7.90
C ARG A 71 -1.24 -7.55 -8.94
N SER A 72 -2.48 -7.17 -9.24
CA SER A 72 -2.78 -6.05 -10.13
C SER A 72 -4.08 -5.37 -9.73
N SER A 73 -3.98 -4.09 -9.34
CA SER A 73 -5.15 -3.25 -9.06
C SER A 73 -5.98 -3.02 -10.32
N ALA A 74 -5.33 -2.84 -11.47
CA ALA A 74 -5.99 -2.64 -12.75
C ALA A 74 -6.84 -3.86 -13.15
N ALA A 75 -6.32 -5.07 -12.95
CA ALA A 75 -7.07 -6.31 -13.19
C ALA A 75 -8.27 -6.48 -12.22
N ASN A 76 -8.24 -5.80 -11.07
CA ASN A 76 -9.28 -5.91 -10.04
C ASN A 76 -10.39 -4.85 -10.18
N ILE A 77 -10.28 -3.90 -11.12
CA ILE A 77 -11.30 -2.87 -11.38
C ILE A 77 -12.72 -3.47 -11.50
N PRO A 78 -12.97 -4.53 -12.32
CA PRO A 78 -14.31 -5.09 -12.46
C PRO A 78 -14.89 -5.63 -11.13
N MET A 79 -14.04 -6.22 -10.28
CA MET A 79 -14.45 -6.70 -8.96
C MET A 79 -14.82 -5.54 -8.03
N ASN A 80 -14.05 -4.46 -8.06
CA ASN A 80 -14.33 -3.25 -7.28
C ASN A 80 -15.63 -2.57 -7.71
N MET A 81 -15.90 -2.49 -9.02
CA MET A 81 -17.15 -1.96 -9.56
C MET A 81 -18.36 -2.76 -9.08
N ALA A 82 -18.30 -4.10 -9.19
CA ALA A 82 -19.36 -4.99 -8.72
C ALA A 82 -19.57 -4.89 -7.19
N LEU A 83 -18.50 -4.71 -6.42
CA LEU A 83 -18.60 -4.51 -4.97
C LEU A 83 -19.27 -3.18 -4.62
N CYS A 84 -18.96 -2.10 -5.33
CA CYS A 84 -19.64 -0.81 -5.15
C CYS A 84 -21.14 -0.91 -5.42
N GLU A 85 -21.55 -1.62 -6.48
CA GLU A 85 -22.95 -1.90 -6.79
C GLU A 85 -23.64 -2.71 -5.67
N LYS A 86 -22.96 -3.73 -5.12
CA LYS A 86 -23.45 -4.50 -3.96
C LYS A 86 -23.60 -3.64 -2.71
N LEU A 87 -22.75 -2.64 -2.54
CA LEU A 87 -22.84 -1.65 -1.45
C LEU A 87 -23.93 -0.59 -1.69
N GLY A 88 -24.59 -0.60 -2.85
CA GLY A 88 -25.65 0.34 -3.19
C GLY A 88 -25.15 1.77 -3.37
N LEU A 89 -23.91 1.92 -3.85
CA LEU A 89 -23.31 3.21 -4.21
C LEU A 89 -23.81 3.68 -5.57
N ASN A 90 -23.66 4.96 -5.87
CA ASN A 90 -24.04 5.55 -7.15
C ASN A 90 -23.00 5.22 -8.24
N GLU A 91 -23.46 4.65 -9.35
CA GLU A 91 -22.63 4.31 -10.50
C GLU A 91 -21.85 5.49 -11.07
N ASP A 92 -22.43 6.68 -11.09
CA ASP A 92 -21.77 7.89 -11.56
C ASP A 92 -20.52 8.23 -10.71
N ASN A 93 -20.54 7.86 -9.43
CA ASN A 93 -19.41 8.09 -8.52
C ASN A 93 -18.35 6.99 -8.64
N TYR A 94 -18.76 5.72 -8.57
CA TYR A 94 -17.80 4.62 -8.53
C TYR A 94 -17.17 4.31 -9.90
N SER A 95 -17.87 4.60 -11.01
CA SER A 95 -17.34 4.45 -12.37
C SER A 95 -16.15 5.36 -12.67
N VAL A 96 -16.02 6.48 -11.96
CA VAL A 96 -14.88 7.39 -12.06
C VAL A 96 -13.86 7.11 -10.96
N SER A 97 -14.31 6.99 -9.71
CA SER A 97 -13.40 6.88 -8.56
C SER A 97 -12.62 5.56 -8.51
N ILE A 98 -13.20 4.42 -8.95
CA ILE A 98 -12.49 3.13 -8.93
C ILE A 98 -11.34 3.07 -9.95
N PRO A 99 -11.54 3.41 -11.26
CA PRO A 99 -10.43 3.44 -12.21
C PRO A 99 -9.36 4.45 -11.83
N LEU A 100 -9.76 5.61 -11.33
CA LEU A 100 -8.82 6.62 -10.84
C LEU A 100 -8.03 6.10 -9.64
N GLY A 101 -8.72 5.55 -8.63
CA GLY A 101 -8.14 4.97 -7.42
C GLY A 101 -7.10 3.90 -7.73
N SER A 102 -7.41 3.00 -8.66
CA SER A 102 -6.47 1.95 -9.10
C SER A 102 -5.12 2.48 -9.63
N THR A 103 -4.99 3.78 -9.92
CA THR A 103 -3.73 4.43 -10.33
C THR A 103 -3.15 5.34 -9.27
N ILE A 104 -3.97 6.09 -8.52
CA ILE A 104 -3.48 7.13 -7.60
C ILE A 104 -3.47 6.70 -6.12
N ASN A 105 -4.33 5.75 -5.73
CA ASN A 105 -4.45 5.28 -4.35
C ASN A 105 -3.48 4.12 -4.12
N MET A 106 -2.20 4.47 -4.05
CA MET A 106 -1.10 3.52 -3.98
C MET A 106 -0.38 3.57 -2.61
N ASP A 107 -1.15 3.50 -1.53
CA ASP A 107 -0.63 3.54 -0.14
C ASP A 107 0.41 2.45 0.13
N GLY A 108 0.15 1.22 -0.30
CA GLY A 108 1.08 0.11 -0.18
C GLY A 108 2.38 0.35 -0.94
N ALA A 109 2.31 0.93 -2.14
CA ALA A 109 3.52 1.26 -2.90
C ALA A 109 4.32 2.37 -2.21
N ALA A 110 3.64 3.38 -1.66
CA ALA A 110 4.30 4.44 -0.89
C ALA A 110 5.01 3.87 0.35
N ILE A 111 4.39 2.92 1.06
CA ILE A 111 5.01 2.17 2.16
C ILE A 111 6.24 1.40 1.67
N THR A 112 6.11 0.65 0.56
CA THR A 112 7.22 -0.13 -0.01
C THR A 112 8.40 0.76 -0.37
N ILE A 113 8.18 1.84 -1.13
CA ILE A 113 9.23 2.79 -1.52
C ILE A 113 9.91 3.37 -0.28
N THR A 114 9.12 3.84 0.69
CA THR A 114 9.64 4.48 1.92
C THR A 114 10.47 3.51 2.76
N VAL A 115 9.91 2.35 3.08
CA VAL A 115 10.56 1.36 3.96
C VAL A 115 11.81 0.78 3.30
N MET A 116 11.77 0.48 2.00
CA MET A 116 12.93 -0.05 1.28
C MET A 116 14.06 0.98 1.19
N SER A 117 13.75 2.26 0.91
CA SER A 117 14.76 3.32 0.86
C SER A 117 15.33 3.65 2.24
N LEU A 118 14.52 3.66 3.30
CA LEU A 118 15.02 3.82 4.68
C LEU A 118 15.90 2.63 5.09
N ALA A 119 15.49 1.41 4.74
CA ALA A 119 16.31 0.22 5.00
C ALA A 119 17.68 0.33 4.30
N ALA A 120 17.72 0.84 3.07
CA ALA A 120 18.96 1.10 2.35
C ALA A 120 19.82 2.18 3.04
N ALA A 121 19.23 3.33 3.38
CA ALA A 121 19.92 4.42 4.06
C ALA A 121 20.53 3.98 5.39
N HIS A 122 19.74 3.33 6.26
CA HIS A 122 20.21 2.82 7.55
C HIS A 122 21.32 1.79 7.39
N THR A 123 21.21 0.95 6.37
CA THR A 123 22.22 -0.06 6.08
C THR A 123 23.55 0.59 5.70
N MET A 124 23.52 1.66 4.90
CA MET A 124 24.70 2.41 4.51
C MET A 124 25.26 3.32 5.62
N GLY A 125 24.67 3.29 6.82
CA GLY A 125 25.07 4.16 7.93
C GLY A 125 24.67 5.61 7.72
N ILE A 126 23.74 5.89 6.80
CA ILE A 126 23.21 7.24 6.56
C ILE A 126 22.20 7.54 7.67
N SER A 127 22.47 8.59 8.44
CA SER A 127 21.52 9.10 9.44
C SER A 127 20.37 9.81 8.74
N VAL A 128 19.14 9.39 9.04
CA VAL A 128 17.93 10.05 8.55
C VAL A 128 17.27 10.78 9.71
N ASP A 129 17.18 12.10 9.61
CA ASP A 129 16.44 12.93 10.54
C ASP A 129 14.94 12.99 10.19
N ILE A 130 14.12 13.42 11.14
CA ILE A 130 12.66 13.45 10.99
C ILE A 130 12.21 14.31 9.80
N PRO A 131 12.73 15.53 9.56
CA PRO A 131 12.39 16.31 8.38
C PRO A 131 12.62 15.56 7.06
N THR A 132 13.78 14.91 6.91
CA THR A 132 14.08 14.15 5.69
C THR A 132 13.17 12.93 5.55
N ALA A 133 12.82 12.26 6.66
CA ALA A 133 11.86 11.16 6.63
C ALA A 133 10.45 11.60 6.18
N ILE A 134 10.02 12.81 6.57
CA ILE A 134 8.76 13.39 6.09
C ILE A 134 8.83 13.69 4.59
N ILE A 135 9.93 14.29 4.13
CA ILE A 135 10.15 14.57 2.70
C ILE A 135 10.15 13.27 1.89
N LEU A 136 10.82 12.23 2.38
CA LEU A 136 10.80 10.91 1.77
C LEU A 136 9.38 10.37 1.66
N SER A 137 8.58 10.48 2.73
CA SER A 137 7.20 9.98 2.74
C SER A 137 6.33 10.68 1.71
N VAL A 138 6.47 12.00 1.56
CA VAL A 138 5.77 12.79 0.54
C VAL A 138 6.25 12.41 -0.86
N LEU A 139 7.56 12.30 -1.08
CA LEU A 139 8.14 11.88 -2.34
C LEU A 139 7.64 10.49 -2.74
N ALA A 140 7.62 9.54 -1.80
CA ALA A 140 7.15 8.18 -2.01
C ALA A 140 5.66 8.16 -2.36
N ALA A 141 4.82 8.92 -1.66
CA ALA A 141 3.39 9.02 -1.95
C ALA A 141 3.13 9.59 -3.35
N VAL A 142 3.80 10.67 -3.73
CA VAL A 142 3.67 11.26 -5.08
C VAL A 142 4.20 10.31 -6.16
N SER A 143 5.32 9.65 -5.90
CA SER A 143 5.93 8.70 -6.84
C SER A 143 5.04 7.47 -7.03
N ALA A 144 4.43 6.98 -5.95
CA ALA A 144 3.56 5.81 -5.96
C ALA A 144 2.37 5.97 -6.92
N CYS A 145 1.82 7.18 -7.08
CA CYS A 145 0.80 7.47 -8.09
C CYS A 145 1.28 7.22 -9.54
N GLY A 146 2.59 7.25 -9.78
CA GLY A 146 3.22 6.95 -11.07
C GLY A 146 3.66 5.49 -11.21
N ALA A 147 3.44 4.65 -10.19
CA ALA A 147 3.76 3.23 -10.28
C ALA A 147 2.80 2.53 -11.25
N SER A 148 3.32 1.58 -12.00
CA SER A 148 2.48 0.74 -12.85
C SER A 148 1.56 -0.12 -11.98
N GLY A 149 0.28 -0.24 -12.35
CA GLY A 149 -0.69 -1.13 -11.70
C GLY A 149 -0.46 -2.63 -11.95
N VAL A 150 0.78 -3.01 -12.27
CA VAL A 150 1.24 -4.39 -12.53
C VAL A 150 2.34 -4.76 -11.53
N ALA A 151 2.55 -6.06 -11.36
CA ALA A 151 3.44 -6.60 -10.35
C ALA A 151 4.85 -5.97 -10.36
N GLY A 152 5.29 -5.52 -9.18
CA GLY A 152 6.63 -4.94 -8.99
C GLY A 152 6.81 -3.51 -9.50
N GLY A 153 5.73 -2.82 -9.91
CA GLY A 153 5.79 -1.44 -10.39
C GLY A 153 6.37 -0.45 -9.38
N SER A 154 6.04 -0.61 -8.09
CA SER A 154 6.52 0.24 -7.00
C SER A 154 8.02 0.07 -6.71
N LEU A 155 8.56 -1.13 -6.91
CA LEU A 155 9.99 -1.40 -6.71
C LEU A 155 10.88 -0.54 -7.61
N LEU A 156 10.44 -0.29 -8.84
CA LEU A 156 11.19 0.52 -9.81
C LEU A 156 11.28 2.01 -9.43
N LEU A 157 10.54 2.44 -8.42
CA LEU A 157 10.59 3.81 -7.88
C LEU A 157 11.51 3.96 -6.67
N ILE A 158 12.03 2.84 -6.13
CA ILE A 158 13.00 2.85 -5.03
C ILE A 158 14.27 3.68 -5.38
N PRO A 159 14.84 3.61 -6.60
CA PRO A 159 16.01 4.43 -6.95
C PRO A 159 15.77 5.94 -6.83
N LEU A 160 14.57 6.41 -7.19
CA LEU A 160 14.21 7.81 -7.03
C LEU A 160 14.24 8.23 -5.56
N ALA A 161 13.65 7.43 -4.67
CA ALA A 161 13.65 7.71 -3.23
C ALA A 161 15.06 7.56 -2.61
N CYS A 162 15.86 6.59 -3.06
CA CYS A 162 17.25 6.42 -2.64
C CYS A 162 18.14 7.61 -3.03
N SER A 163 17.85 8.27 -4.15
CA SER A 163 18.61 9.46 -4.59
C SER A 163 18.54 10.62 -3.60
N LEU A 164 17.45 10.73 -2.81
CA LEU A 164 17.30 11.72 -1.74
C LEU A 164 18.41 11.62 -0.69
N PHE A 165 18.95 10.41 -0.49
CA PHE A 165 20.01 10.11 0.46
C PHE A 165 21.41 10.07 -0.18
N GLY A 166 21.52 10.40 -1.47
CA GLY A 166 22.79 10.27 -2.21
C GLY A 166 23.23 8.82 -2.44
N ILE A 167 22.32 7.86 -2.32
CA ILE A 167 22.60 6.44 -2.59
C ILE A 167 22.73 6.26 -4.10
N SER A 168 23.80 5.59 -4.55
CA SER A 168 24.04 5.36 -5.98
C SER A 168 22.99 4.45 -6.60
N ASN A 169 22.73 4.64 -7.90
CA ASN A 169 21.80 3.78 -8.63
C ASN A 169 22.18 2.30 -8.58
N ASP A 170 23.48 1.97 -8.57
CA ASP A 170 23.94 0.59 -8.47
C ASP A 170 23.47 -0.07 -7.17
N VAL A 171 23.59 0.63 -6.03
CA VAL A 171 23.10 0.13 -4.74
C VAL A 171 21.58 0.11 -4.72
N ALA A 172 20.92 1.14 -5.23
CA ALA A 172 19.46 1.18 -5.28
C ALA A 172 18.88 0.04 -6.12
N MET A 173 19.50 -0.33 -7.23
CA MET A 173 19.09 -1.47 -8.05
C MET A 173 19.28 -2.81 -7.33
N GLN A 174 20.24 -2.92 -6.41
CA GLN A 174 20.35 -4.11 -5.55
C GLN A 174 19.19 -4.19 -4.57
N VAL A 175 18.73 -3.06 -4.02
CA VAL A 175 17.53 -2.99 -3.16
C VAL A 175 16.28 -3.43 -3.92
N VAL A 176 16.15 -3.02 -5.19
CA VAL A 176 15.10 -3.52 -6.10
C VAL A 176 15.19 -5.04 -6.25
N GLY A 177 16.39 -5.59 -6.43
CA GLY A 177 16.64 -7.03 -6.48
C GLY A 177 16.16 -7.76 -5.23
N VAL A 178 16.44 -7.22 -4.04
CA VAL A 178 15.89 -7.74 -2.76
C VAL A 178 14.37 -7.68 -2.76
N GLY A 179 13.79 -6.57 -3.25
CA GLY A 179 12.35 -6.41 -3.44
C GLY A 179 11.73 -7.52 -4.28
N PHE A 180 12.35 -7.90 -5.40
CA PHE A 180 11.87 -9.01 -6.22
C PHE A 180 11.90 -10.36 -5.51
N ILE A 181 12.85 -10.59 -4.61
CA ILE A 181 12.94 -11.84 -3.83
C ILE A 181 11.75 -11.98 -2.87
N ILE A 182 11.41 -10.91 -2.16
CA ILE A 182 10.28 -10.89 -1.22
C ILE A 182 8.94 -10.52 -1.90
N GLY A 183 9.01 -10.14 -3.18
CA GLY A 183 7.95 -9.46 -3.91
C GLY A 183 6.69 -10.29 -4.05
N VAL A 184 6.77 -11.63 -4.07
CA VAL A 184 5.56 -12.46 -4.13
C VAL A 184 4.60 -12.15 -2.99
N VAL A 185 5.10 -12.02 -1.76
CA VAL A 185 4.24 -11.72 -0.60
C VAL A 185 4.01 -10.22 -0.48
N GLN A 186 5.07 -9.43 -0.60
CA GLN A 186 5.01 -7.98 -0.44
C GLN A 186 4.04 -7.33 -1.45
N ASP A 187 4.17 -7.64 -2.74
CA ASP A 187 3.37 -7.07 -3.83
C ASP A 187 1.90 -7.54 -3.74
N SER A 188 1.66 -8.76 -3.26
CA SER A 188 0.31 -9.29 -2.99
C SER A 188 -0.38 -8.51 -1.87
N VAL A 189 0.30 -8.26 -0.75
CA VAL A 189 -0.26 -7.48 0.36
C VAL A 189 -0.41 -6.00 -0.03
N GLU A 190 0.54 -5.44 -0.78
CA GLU A 190 0.47 -4.08 -1.33
C GLU A 190 -0.77 -3.91 -2.22
N THR A 191 -0.96 -4.81 -3.19
CA THR A 191 -2.11 -4.75 -4.11
C THR A 191 -3.43 -4.96 -3.35
N CYS A 192 -3.45 -5.87 -2.36
CA CYS A 192 -4.61 -6.09 -1.49
C CYS A 192 -5.00 -4.81 -0.74
N LEU A 193 -4.03 -4.11 -0.13
CA LEU A 193 -4.26 -2.84 0.56
C LEU A 193 -4.81 -1.80 -0.42
N ASN A 194 -4.10 -1.53 -1.53
CA ASN A 194 -4.47 -0.49 -2.49
C ASN A 194 -5.88 -0.72 -3.06
N SER A 195 -6.15 -1.94 -3.53
CA SER A 195 -7.42 -2.22 -4.20
C SER A 195 -8.60 -2.27 -3.23
N SER A 196 -8.40 -2.76 -2.00
CA SER A 196 -9.47 -2.76 -1.00
C SER A 196 -9.76 -1.36 -0.46
N SER A 197 -8.72 -0.49 -0.36
CA SER A 197 -8.91 0.90 0.05
C SER A 197 -9.60 1.75 -1.02
N ASP A 198 -9.46 1.41 -2.32
CA ASP A 198 -10.23 2.08 -3.39
C ASP A 198 -11.73 2.05 -3.10
N VAL A 199 -12.27 0.85 -2.87
CA VAL A 199 -13.70 0.67 -2.58
C VAL A 199 -14.06 1.29 -1.24
N LEU A 200 -13.20 1.14 -0.23
CA LEU A 200 -13.43 1.69 1.11
C LEU A 200 -13.58 3.21 1.07
N LEU A 201 -12.68 3.90 0.38
CA LEU A 201 -12.65 5.36 0.29
C LEU A 201 -13.77 5.88 -0.62
N THR A 202 -14.07 5.21 -1.74
CA THR A 202 -15.25 5.51 -2.55
C THR A 202 -16.54 5.40 -1.74
N ALA A 203 -16.74 4.29 -1.02
CA ALA A 203 -17.90 4.11 -0.15
C ALA A 203 -17.96 5.16 0.96
N THR A 204 -16.83 5.46 1.59
CA THR A 204 -16.75 6.44 2.68
C THR A 204 -17.08 7.84 2.20
N ALA A 205 -16.58 8.25 1.03
CA ALA A 205 -16.86 9.55 0.45
C ALA A 205 -18.37 9.73 0.16
N GLU A 206 -19.00 8.74 -0.45
CA GLU A 206 -20.43 8.81 -0.77
C GLU A 206 -21.31 8.73 0.49
N LEU A 207 -21.03 7.80 1.41
CA LEU A 207 -21.77 7.69 2.67
C LEU A 207 -21.61 8.95 3.53
N TYR A 208 -20.44 9.60 3.49
CA TYR A 208 -20.24 10.88 4.16
C TYR A 208 -21.14 11.98 3.57
N GLN A 209 -21.31 12.03 2.25
CA GLN A 209 -22.22 12.97 1.60
C GLN A 209 -23.69 12.71 2.00
N ARG A 210 -24.14 11.45 1.95
CA ARG A 210 -25.49 11.06 2.40
C ARG A 210 -25.74 11.45 3.86
N ARG A 211 -24.78 11.18 4.73
CA ARG A 211 -24.82 11.59 6.14
C ARG A 211 -24.95 13.11 6.30
N LYS A 212 -24.18 13.88 5.51
CA LYS A 212 -24.24 15.35 5.53
C LYS A 212 -25.59 15.89 5.02
N ALA A 213 -26.25 15.15 4.13
CA ALA A 213 -27.61 15.43 3.66
C ALA A 213 -28.71 15.04 4.68
N GLY A 214 -28.34 14.42 5.80
CA GLY A 214 -29.28 14.02 6.86
C GLY A 214 -29.90 12.64 6.67
N GLU A 215 -29.40 11.86 5.71
CA GLU A 215 -29.85 10.47 5.50
C GLU A 215 -29.25 9.54 6.57
N ASP A 216 -30.01 8.50 6.96
CA ASP A 216 -29.44 7.43 7.78
C ASP A 216 -28.55 6.53 6.92
N ILE A 217 -27.30 6.39 7.34
CA ILE A 217 -26.29 5.66 6.58
C ILE A 217 -26.20 4.20 7.02
N VAL A 218 -26.30 3.31 6.04
CA VAL A 218 -26.08 1.87 6.21
C VAL A 218 -24.78 1.50 5.52
N LEU A 219 -23.79 1.06 6.29
CA LEU A 219 -22.45 0.70 5.78
C LEU A 219 -22.48 -0.54 4.88
N ILE A 220 -23.33 -1.51 5.21
CA ILE A 220 -23.49 -2.75 4.46
C ILE A 220 -24.99 -3.01 4.32
N PRO A 221 -25.56 -2.82 3.12
CA PRO A 221 -26.96 -3.12 2.89
C PRO A 221 -27.25 -4.60 3.11
N ASN A 222 -28.38 -4.90 3.76
CA ASN A 222 -28.95 -6.25 3.76
C ASN A 222 -29.58 -6.48 2.39
N LYS A 223 -28.85 -7.12 1.47
CA LYS A 223 -29.42 -7.73 0.26
C LYS A 223 -29.53 -9.23 0.50
#